data_AF-A0A3N2RD91-F1
#
_entry.id   AF-A0A3N2RD91-F1
#
_cell.length_a   1.000
_cell.length_b   1.000
_cell.length_c   1.000
_cell.angle_alpha   90.00
_cell.angle_beta   90.00
_cell.angle_gamma   90.00
#
_symmetry.space_group_name_H-M   'P 1'
#
loop_
_entity.id
_entity.type
_entity.pdbx_description
1 polymer ?
#
loop_
_entity_poly.entity_id
_entity_poly.type
_entity_poly.pdbx_seq_one_letter_code
_entity_poly.pdbx_strand_id
1 'polypeptide(L)' 'MLPLDAYLELQKFHDELVGIADTIDPATRSLDVRKPEQSRRRALACVFRLWARQIERSLVAS' A
#
# COMPACT_ATOMS: atom_id res chain seq x y z
N MET A 1 -23.41 3.64 2.68
CA MET A 1 -23.01 4.90 3.32
C MET A 1 -22.36 4.59 4.65
N LEU A 2 -21.02 4.62 4.68
CA LEU A 2 -20.26 4.54 5.92
C LEU A 2 -20.46 5.83 6.73
N PRO A 3 -20.45 5.75 8.07
CA PRO A 3 -20.26 6.92 8.92
C PRO A 3 -19.03 7.73 8.48
N LEU A 4 -19.09 9.06 8.56
CA LEU A 4 -18.03 9.95 8.06
C LEU A 4 -16.68 9.68 8.75
N ASP A 5 -16.71 9.43 10.05
CA ASP A 5 -15.54 9.03 10.85
C ASP A 5 -14.94 7.71 10.34
N ALA A 6 -15.78 6.70 10.09
CA ALA A 6 -15.33 5.42 9.55
C ALA A 6 -14.73 5.56 8.14
N TYR A 7 -15.31 6.43 7.30
CA TYR A 7 -14.78 6.74 5.98
C TYR A 7 -13.39 7.38 6.06
N LEU A 8 -13.22 8.39 6.92
CA LEU A 8 -11.95 9.11 7.10
C LEU A 8 -10.85 8.21 7.64
N GLU A 9 -11.17 7.34 8.61
CA GLU A 9 -10.20 6.36 9.13
C GLU A 9 -9.80 5.33 8.05
N LEU A 10 -10.74 4.87 7.24
CA LEU A 10 -10.44 3.95 6.15
C LEU A 10 -9.59 4.61 5.05
N GLN A 11 -9.84 5.89 4.76
CA GLN A 11 -9.05 6.68 3.81
C GLN A 11 -7.63 6.89 4.33
N LYS A 12 -7.47 7.24 5.61
CA LYS A 12 -6.15 7.35 6.24
C LYS A 12 -5.40 6.03 6.21
N PHE A 13 -6.09 4.92 6.50
CA PHE A 13 -5.48 3.60 6.43
C PHE A 13 -5.07 3.21 5.00
N HIS A 14 -5.86 3.56 3.99
CA HIS A 14 -5.47 3.44 2.58
C HIS A 14 -4.15 4.18 2.30
N ASP A 15 -4.04 5.44 2.71
CA ASP A 15 -2.86 6.26 2.44
C ASP A 15 -1.61 5.71 3.14
N GLU A 16 -1.76 5.17 4.36
CA GLU A 16 -0.68 4.48 5.08
C GLU A 16 -0.17 3.24 4.31
N LEU A 17 -1.08 2.41 3.77
CA LEU A 17 -0.71 1.23 2.99
C LEU A 17 0.08 1.61 1.72
N VAL A 18 -0.34 2.69 1.04
CA VAL A 18 0.38 3.21 -0.14
C VAL A 18 1.77 3.71 0.25
N GLY A 19 1.87 4.52 1.31
CA GLY A 19 3.15 5.04 1.80
C GLY A 19 4.12 3.95 2.22
N ILE A 20 3.64 2.89 2.87
CA ILE A 20 4.44 1.70 3.22
C ILE A 20 4.94 1.00 1.97
N ALA A 21 4.07 0.76 0.99
CA ALA A 21 4.45 0.10 -0.25
C ALA A 21 5.58 0.85 -0.99
N ASP A 22 5.46 2.18 -1.07
CA ASP A 22 6.45 3.03 -1.74
C ASP A 22 7.76 3.17 -0.96
N THR A 23 7.71 3.03 0.37
CA THR A 23 8.92 2.97 1.20
C THR A 23 9.65 1.64 1.05
N ILE A 24 8.90 0.53 0.96
CA ILE A 24 9.46 -0.83 0.92
C ILE A 24 10.00 -1.17 -0.46
N ASP A 25 9.29 -0.84 -1.55
CA ASP A 25 9.73 -1.08 -2.93
C ASP A 25 10.60 0.08 -3.42
N PRO A 26 11.94 -0.02 -3.32
CA PRO A 26 12.84 1.02 -3.79
C PRO A 26 13.05 0.76 -5.29
N ALA A 27 11.98 0.77 -6.08
CA ALA A 27 12.07 0.68 -7.54
C ALA A 27 12.94 1.81 -8.12
N THR A 28 13.21 2.85 -7.34
CA THR A 28 13.90 4.08 -7.74
C THR A 28 15.28 4.32 -7.11
N ARG A 29 15.75 3.57 -6.09
CA ARG A 29 16.92 4.03 -5.29
C ARG A 29 18.07 3.08 -4.97
N SER A 30 18.00 1.78 -5.19
CA SER A 30 19.07 0.90 -4.66
C SER A 30 19.75 0.01 -5.70
N LEU A 31 20.95 0.41 -6.11
CA LEU A 31 21.89 -0.40 -6.89
C LEU A 31 22.59 -1.50 -6.04
N ASP A 32 22.44 -1.48 -4.71
CA ASP A 32 23.26 -2.27 -3.77
C ASP A 32 22.52 -3.36 -2.97
N VAL A 33 21.23 -3.59 -3.23
CA VAL A 33 20.47 -4.62 -2.49
C VAL A 33 20.59 -5.96 -3.21
N ARG A 34 20.98 -7.00 -2.46
CA ARG A 34 21.04 -8.38 -2.97
C ARG A 34 19.69 -8.78 -3.59
N LYS A 35 19.71 -9.34 -4.81
CA LYS A 35 18.51 -9.72 -5.59
C LYS A 35 17.39 -10.39 -4.78
N PRO A 36 17.64 -11.37 -3.87
CA PRO A 36 16.57 -12.00 -3.09
C PRO A 36 15.83 -11.04 -2.15
N GLU A 37 16.57 -10.12 -1.54
CA GLU A 37 16.00 -9.11 -0.64
C GLU A 37 15.17 -8.08 -1.39
N GLN A 38 15.61 -7.71 -2.61
CA GLN A 38 14.83 -6.84 -3.48
C GLN A 38 13.53 -7.50 -3.95
N SER A 39 13.58 -8.78 -4.34
CA SER A 39 12.37 -9.54 -4.71
C SER A 39 11.39 -9.65 -3.54
N ARG A 40 11.90 -9.89 -2.32
CA ARG A 40 11.09 -9.94 -1.10
C ARG A 40 10.40 -8.61 -0.82
N ARG A 41 11.15 -7.50 -0.89
CA ARG A 41 10.61 -6.14 -0.71
C ARG A 41 9.53 -5.82 -1.74
N ARG A 42 9.77 -6.12 -3.01
CA ARG A 42 8.77 -5.96 -4.09
C ARG A 42 7.52 -6.78 -3.82
N ALA A 43 7.66 -8.05 -3.44
CA ALA A 43 6.52 -8.91 -3.14
C ALA A 43 5.66 -8.33 -2.00
N LEU A 44 6.30 -7.85 -0.93
CA LEU A 44 5.59 -7.21 0.18
C LEU A 44 4.88 -5.92 -0.27
N ALA A 45 5.56 -5.04 -1.00
CA ALA A 45 4.93 -3.82 -1.53
C ALA A 45 3.75 -4.10 -2.45
N CYS A 46 3.80 -5.17 -3.25
CA CYS A 46 2.66 -5.62 -4.06
C CYS A 46 1.46 -6.02 -3.19
N VAL A 47 1.69 -6.69 -2.05
CA VAL A 47 0.62 -7.02 -1.09
C VAL A 47 0.01 -5.72 -0.52
N PHE A 48 0.83 -4.78 -0.04
CA PHE A 48 0.32 -3.50 0.47
C PHE A 48 -0.50 -2.74 -0.57
N ARG A 49 -0.03 -2.64 -1.82
CA ARG A 49 -0.78 -2.03 -2.93
C ARG A 49 -2.08 -2.77 -3.25
N LEU A 50 -2.10 -4.09 -3.15
CA LEU A 50 -3.33 -4.87 -3.38
C LEU A 50 -4.38 -4.55 -2.32
N TRP A 51 -3.96 -4.48 -1.06
CA TRP A 51 -4.86 -4.12 0.05
C TRP A 51 -5.36 -2.68 -0.08
N ALA A 52 -4.49 -1.72 -0.42
CA ALA A 52 -4.90 -0.33 -0.69
C ALA A 52 -5.98 -0.26 -1.78
N ARG A 53 -5.76 -0.92 -2.93
CA ARG A 53 -6.77 -0.97 -4.01
C ARG A 53 -8.09 -1.60 -3.59
N GLN A 54 -8.05 -2.61 -2.72
CA GLN A 54 -9.27 -3.22 -2.22
C GLN A 54 -10.06 -2.24 -1.37
N ILE A 55 -9.39 -1.47 -0.51
CA ILE A 55 -10.00 -0.43 0.32
C ILE A 55 -10.57 0.70 -0.53
N GLU A 56 -9.82 1.18 -1.53
CA GLU A 56 -10.28 2.20 -2.48
C GLU A 56 -11.58 1.75 -3.17
N ARG A 57 -11.63 0.50 -3.67
CA ARG A 57 -12.85 -0.06 -4.26
C ARG A 57 -14.00 -0.14 -3.28
N SER A 58 -13.73 -0.53 -2.03
CA SER A 58 -14.74 -0.57 -0.97
C SER A 58 -15.26 0.82 -0.63
N LEU A 59 -14.43 1.86 -0.68
CA LEU A 59 -14.82 3.25 -0.46
C LEU A 59 -15.70 3.79 -1.59
N VAL A 60 -15.38 3.47 -2.86
CA VAL A 60 -16.18 3.90 -4.02
C VAL A 60 -17.52 3.16 -4.11
N ALA A 61 -17.59 1.91 -3.63
CA ALA A 61 -18.79 1.09 -3.65
C ALA A 61 -19.75 1.33 -2.46
N SER A 62 -19.35 2.14 -1.47
CA SER A 62 -20.10 2.39 -0.21
C SER A 62 -20.92 3.68 -0.25
#